data_AF-A0A2U1MC89-F1
#
_entry.id   AF-A0A2U1MC89-F1
#
_cell.length_a   1.000
_cell.length_b   1.000
_cell.length_c   1.000
_cell.angle_alpha   90.00
_cell.angle_beta   90.00
_cell.angle_gamma   90.00
#
_symmetry.space_group_name_H-M   'P 1'
#
loop_
_entity.id
_entity.type
_entity.pdbx_description
1 polymer ?
#
loop_
_entity_poly.entity_id
_entity_poly.type
_entity_poly.pdbx_seq_one_letter_code
_entity_poly.pdbx_strand_id
1 'polypeptide(L)' 'MSVYRATLTGLKGFNVTVEPPTLVFTKKNDKKSYKLIIEGPTLEDNVVVHGFLSWVSAKRKNVVRSPIVAIGRMSHP' A
#
# COMPACT_ATOMS: atom_id res chain seq x y z
N MET A 1 10.22 19.55 8.65
CA MET A 1 9.14 18.57 8.90
C MET A 1 8.47 18.23 7.57
N SER A 2 8.39 16.94 7.26
CA SER A 2 7.67 16.42 6.09
C SER A 2 6.61 15.43 6.55
N VAL A 3 5.38 15.59 6.06
CA VAL A 3 4.25 14.71 6.39
C VAL A 3 3.83 13.99 5.13
N TYR A 4 3.69 12.67 5.23
CA TYR A 4 3.22 11.81 4.16
C TYR A 4 1.97 11.07 4.62
N ARG A 5 0.91 11.11 3.80
CA ARG A 5 -0.35 10.40 4.07
C ARG A 5 -0.43 9.18 3.16
N ALA A 6 -0.89 8.06 3.71
CA ALA A 6 -1.14 6.85 2.94
C ALA A 6 -2.36 7.06 2.03
N THR A 7 -2.27 6.55 0.80
CA THR A 7 -3.38 6.47 -0.15
C THR A 7 -3.32 5.11 -0.80
N LEU A 8 -4.43 4.38 -0.74
CA LEU A 8 -4.59 3.07 -1.38
C LEU A 8 -5.38 3.24 -2.67
N THR A 9 -4.95 2.57 -3.73
CA THR A 9 -5.61 2.63 -5.04
C THR A 9 -5.61 1.24 -5.66
N GLY A 10 -6.73 0.83 -6.23
CA GLY A 10 -6.93 -0.55 -6.72
C GLY A 10 -7.37 -1.49 -5.60
N LEU A 11 -7.09 -2.79 -5.76
CA LEU A 11 -7.39 -3.83 -4.75
C LEU A 11 -8.89 -4.03 -4.48
N LYS A 12 -9.73 -3.92 -5.52
CA LYS A 12 -11.17 -4.16 -5.39
C LYS A 12 -11.43 -5.55 -4.80
N GLY A 13 -12.31 -5.63 -3.81
CA GLY A 13 -12.63 -6.87 -3.10
C GLY A 13 -11.75 -7.15 -1.88
N PHE A 14 -10.68 -6.37 -1.65
CA PHE A 14 -9.86 -6.45 -0.45
C PHE A 14 -10.09 -5.24 0.45
N ASN A 15 -10.18 -5.49 1.75
CA ASN A 15 -9.99 -4.47 2.77
C ASN A 15 -8.50 -4.32 3.03
N VAL A 16 -7.96 -3.14 2.72
CA VAL A 16 -6.53 -2.86 2.87
C VAL A 16 -6.39 -1.67 3.79
N THR A 17 -5.62 -1.84 4.86
CA THR A 17 -5.42 -0.80 5.87
C THR A 17 -3.94 -0.60 6.16
N VAL A 18 -3.58 0.62 6.56
CA VAL A 18 -2.20 1.03 6.85
C VAL A 18 -2.15 1.70 8.21
N GLU A 19 -1.25 1.23 9.07
CA GLU A 19 -1.08 1.75 10.42
C GLU A 19 0.40 2.10 10.71
N PRO A 20 0.72 3.35 11.08
CA PRO A 20 -0.18 4.52 11.10
C PRO A 20 -0.50 5.03 9.67
N PRO A 21 -1.64 5.72 9.46
CA PRO A 21 -2.02 6.24 8.15
C PRO A 21 -1.21 7.47 7.72
N THR A 22 -0.33 7.98 8.58
CA THR A 22 0.49 9.16 8.34
C THR A 22 1.89 8.96 8.93
N LEU A 23 2.90 9.30 8.15
CA LEU A 23 4.30 9.30 8.59
C LEU A 23 4.82 10.73 8.65
N VAL A 24 5.38 11.10 9.81
CA VAL A 24 5.91 12.43 10.08
C VAL A 24 7.43 12.34 10.25
N PHE A 25 8.17 12.96 9.35
CA PHE A 25 9.62 13.01 9.36
C PHE A 25 10.08 14.38 9.89
N THR A 26 10.81 14.39 11.00
CA THR A 26 11.22 15.64 11.67
C THR A 26 12.61 16.08 11.27
N LYS A 27 13.51 15.15 10.92
CA LYS A 27 14.91 15.40 10.53
C LYS A 27 15.34 14.57 9.31
N LYS A 28 16.46 14.95 8.70
CA LYS A 28 17.09 14.18 7.62
C LYS A 28 17.50 12.79 8.14
N ASN A 29 17.34 11.76 7.31
CA ASN A 29 17.61 10.35 7.64
C ASN A 29 16.74 9.74 8.75
N ASP A 30 15.67 10.44 9.16
CA ASP A 30 14.68 9.88 10.07
C ASP A 30 13.99 8.66 9.41
N LYS A 31 13.92 7.55 10.15
CA LYS A 31 13.28 6.32 9.69
C LYS A 31 11.92 6.18 10.36
N LYS A 32 10.95 5.70 9.59
CA LYS A 32 9.59 5.43 10.06
C LYS A 32 9.18 4.05 9.57
N SER A 33 8.33 3.40 10.36
CA SER A 33 7.79 2.07 10.07
C SER A 33 6.27 2.16 10.00
N TYR A 34 5.68 1.25 9.24
CA TYR A 34 4.24 1.09 9.13
C TYR A 34 3.91 -0.39 8.98
N LYS A 35 2.67 -0.74 9.24
CA LYS A 35 2.07 -2.04 8.98
C LYS A 35 1.06 -1.89 7.86
N LEU A 36 1.10 -2.82 6.90
CA LEU A 36 0.08 -2.99 5.87
C LEU A 36 -0.70 -4.25 6.23
N ILE A 37 -2.01 -4.14 6.34
CA ILE A 37 -2.92 -5.25 6.63
C ILE A 37 -3.79 -5.43 5.39
N ILE A 38 -3.90 -6.66 4.92
CA ILE A 38 -4.67 -7.03 3.73
C ILE A 38 -5.61 -8.16 4.13
N GLU A 39 -6.90 -7.88 4.05
CA GLU A 39 -7.97 -8.84 4.34
C GLU A 39 -8.86 -8.95 3.10
N GLY A 40 -9.26 -10.15 2.72
CA GLY A 40 -10.07 -10.34 1.53
C GLY A 40 -10.43 -11.80 1.31
N PRO A 41 -11.26 -12.06 0.30
CA PRO A 41 -11.63 -13.42 -0.05
C PRO A 41 -10.43 -14.18 -0.61
N THR A 42 -10.49 -15.51 -0.54
CA THR A 42 -9.63 -16.36 -1.37
C THR A 42 -9.90 -16.02 -2.83
N LEU A 43 -8.84 -15.79 -3.59
CA LEU A 43 -8.94 -15.57 -5.03
C LEU A 43 -9.15 -16.90 -5.75
N GLU A 44 -9.99 -16.88 -6.79
CA GLU A 44 -10.12 -17.99 -7.74
C GLU A 44 -8.78 -18.23 -8.48
N ASP A 45 -8.60 -19.45 -8.98
CA ASP A 45 -7.39 -19.83 -9.70
C ASP A 45 -7.17 -18.91 -10.90
N ASN A 46 -5.90 -18.54 -11.11
CA ASN A 46 -5.47 -17.62 -12.19
C ASN A 46 -6.05 -16.19 -12.13
N VAL A 47 -6.76 -15.80 -11.06
CA VAL A 47 -7.17 -14.40 -10.85
C VAL A 47 -6.02 -13.58 -10.29
N VAL A 48 -5.83 -12.38 -10.85
CA VAL A 48 -4.85 -11.40 -10.39
C VAL A 48 -5.56 -10.10 -10.01
N VAL A 49 -5.33 -9.65 -8.78
CA VAL A 49 -5.79 -8.35 -8.28
C VAL A 49 -4.56 -7.50 -7.97
N HIS A 50 -4.57 -6.25 -8.40
CA HIS A 50 -3.44 -5.34 -8.21
C HIS A 50 -3.88 -3.96 -7.71
N GLY A 51 -2.92 -3.26 -7.13
CA GLY A 51 -3.06 -1.87 -6.74
C GLY A 51 -1.77 -1.35 -6.13
N PHE A 52 -1.87 -0.25 -5.41
CA PHE A 52 -0.70 0.46 -4.91
C PHE A 52 -0.99 1.13 -3.56
N LEU A 53 0.00 1.07 -2.67
CA LEU A 53 0.14 2.02 -1.56
C LEU A 53 0.98 3.20 -2.05
N SER A 54 0.45 4.42 -1.91
CA SER A 54 1.19 5.65 -2.18
C SER A 54 1.30 6.48 -0.92
N TRP A 55 2.53 6.90 -0.58
CA TRP A 55 2.80 7.92 0.42
C TRP A 55 2.88 9.27 -0.28
N VAL A 56 1.81 10.07 -0.16
CA VAL A 56 1.70 11.38 -0.80
C VAL A 56 2.13 12.46 0.18
N SER A 57 3.08 13.30 -0.21
CA SER A 57 3.50 14.42 0.63
C SER A 57 2.37 15.45 0.75
N ALA A 58 2.06 15.87 1.98
CA ALA A 58 1.02 16.88 2.23
C ALA A 58 1.40 18.30 1.76
N LYS A 59 2.70 18.56 1.50
CA LYS A 59 3.22 19.90 1.18
C LYS A 59 4.07 19.95 -0.08
N ARG A 60 4.56 18.81 -0.58
CA ARG A 60 5.46 18.71 -1.74
C ARG A 60 4.85 17.81 -2.79
N LYS A 61 5.44 17.77 -3.99
CA LYS A 61 5.01 16.90 -5.10
C LYS A 61 5.56 15.47 -5.01
N ASN A 62 6.20 15.10 -3.89
CA ASN A 62 6.79 13.78 -3.73
C ASN A 62 5.71 12.72 -3.51
N VAL A 63 5.82 11.64 -4.27
CA VAL A 63 5.00 10.42 -4.11
C VAL A 63 5.93 9.23 -4.05
N VAL A 64 5.87 8.45 -2.98
CA VAL A 64 6.54 7.15 -2.89
C VAL A 64 5.49 6.07 -3.09
N ARG A 65 5.62 5.27 -4.16
CA ARG A 65 4.63 4.27 -4.55
C ARG A 65 5.19 2.86 -4.41
N SER A 66 4.41 1.98 -3.80
CA SER A 66 4.71 0.55 -3.65
C SER A 66 3.57 -0.26 -4.27
N PRO A 67 3.83 -1.06 -5.32
CA PRO A 67 2.82 -1.93 -5.91
C PRO A 67 2.48 -3.11 -4.99
N ILE A 68 1.23 -3.54 -5.04
CA ILE A 68 0.69 -4.68 -4.30
C ILE A 68 -0.01 -5.59 -5.32
N VAL A 69 0.31 -6.88 -5.27
CA VAL A 69 -0.29 -7.91 -6.12
C VAL A 69 -0.77 -9.06 -5.25
N ALA A 70 -2.04 -9.44 -5.41
CA ALA A 70 -2.61 -10.65 -4.87
C ALA A 70 -2.94 -11.58 -6.04
N ILE A 71 -2.47 -12.83 -5.95
CA ILE A 71 -2.69 -13.85 -6.96
C ILE A 71 -3.44 -15.03 -6.35
N GLY A 72 -4.46 -15.52 -7.07
CA GLY A 72 -5.01 -16.84 -6.81
C GLY A 72 -3.97 -17.92 -7.06
N ARG A 73 -4.30 -19.17 -6.71
CA ARG A 73 -3.42 -20.29 -7.06
C ARG A 73 -3.25 -20.28 -8.57
N MET A 74 -1.99 -20.22 -9.02
CA MET A 74 -1.68 -20.38 -10.43
C MET A 74 -1.64 -21.88 -10.70
N SER A 75 -2.61 -22.39 -11.46
CA SER A 75 -2.51 -23.73 -12.02
C SER A 75 -1.45 -23.67 -13.13
N HIS A 76 -0.34 -24.40 -12.97
CA HIS A 76 0.58 -24.59 -14.09
C HIS A 76 -0.17 -25.32 -15.23
N PRO A 77 0.01 -24.90 -16.50
CA PRO A 77 -0.42 -25.69 -17.65
C PRO A 77 0.33 -27.01 -17.75
#